data_AF-A0A921ABY4-F1
#
_entry.id   AF-A0A921ABY4-F1
#
_cell.length_a   1.000
_cell.length_b   1.000
_cell.length_c   1.000
_cell.angle_alpha   90.00
_cell.angle_beta   90.00
_cell.angle_gamma   90.00
#
_symmetry.space_group_name_H-M   'P 1'
#
loop_
_entity.id
_entity.type
_entity.pdbx_description
1 polymer ?
#
loop_
_entity_poly.entity_id
_entity_poly.type
_entity_poly.pdbx_seq_one_letter_code
_entity_poly.pdbx_strand_id
1 'polypeptide(L)'
;DNTATNDSTVSIIDVLSNDTDADANILIITNLSIPTHGTAVIENGKVKYTPESGYVGTATFTYTPNDGYIDGNVTTVTVAITITPSTYDNANYDEDSYE
;
A
#
# COMPACT_ATOMS: atom_id res chain seq x y z
N ASP A 1 20.04 -5.64 22.02
CA ASP A 1 20.01 -5.15 20.63
C ASP A 1 18.54 -5.04 20.24
N ASN A 2 18.06 -3.85 19.87
CA ASN A 2 16.66 -3.60 19.55
C ASN A 2 16.54 -3.51 18.04
N THR A 3 16.58 -4.67 17.37
CA THR A 3 16.43 -4.74 15.91
C THR A 3 14.97 -4.45 15.57
N ALA A 4 14.63 -3.18 15.38
CA ALA A 4 13.40 -2.83 14.67
C ALA A 4 13.58 -3.27 13.22
N THR A 5 13.05 -4.43 12.88
CA THR A 5 12.91 -4.87 11.49
C THR A 5 12.02 -3.85 10.80
N ASN A 6 12.55 -3.16 9.78
CA ASN A 6 11.79 -2.25 8.93
C ASN A 6 10.86 -3.08 8.02
N ASP A 7 9.84 -3.71 8.61
CA ASP A 7 8.87 -4.51 7.86
C ASP A 7 7.90 -3.56 7.16
N SER A 8 8.16 -3.32 5.88
CA SER A 8 7.34 -2.50 5.00
C SER A 8 6.10 -3.30 4.57
N THR A 9 5.02 -3.22 5.35
CA THR A 9 3.79 -3.99 5.09
C THR A 9 3.11 -3.57 3.77
N VAL A 10 2.76 -4.55 2.94
CA VAL A 10 1.97 -4.34 1.71
C VAL A 10 0.58 -3.79 2.05
N SER A 11 0.15 -2.75 1.34
CA SER A 11 -1.16 -2.11 1.51
C SER A 11 -2.08 -2.32 0.31
N ILE A 12 -3.36 -2.64 0.54
CA ILE A 12 -4.39 -2.65 -0.50
C ILE A 12 -5.24 -1.37 -0.34
N ILE A 13 -5.21 -0.50 -1.35
CA ILE A 13 -5.83 0.82 -1.33
C ILE A 13 -6.98 0.83 -2.34
N ASP A 14 -8.18 1.11 -1.83
CA ASP A 14 -9.37 1.30 -2.65
C ASP A 14 -9.51 2.76 -3.07
N VAL A 15 -8.79 3.13 -4.12
CA VAL A 15 -8.73 4.51 -4.60
C VAL A 15 -10.02 4.98 -5.26
N LEU A 16 -10.91 4.07 -5.67
CA LEU A 16 -12.18 4.41 -6.30
C LEU A 16 -13.32 4.54 -5.28
N SER A 17 -13.10 4.16 -4.01
CA SER A 17 -14.16 4.14 -2.98
C SER A 17 -14.78 5.50 -2.68
N ASN A 18 -14.05 6.59 -2.94
CA ASN A 18 -14.51 7.97 -2.80
C ASN A 18 -14.91 8.62 -4.13
N ASP A 19 -14.83 7.91 -5.25
CA ASP A 19 -15.22 8.41 -6.57
C ASP A 19 -16.70 8.08 -6.82
N THR A 20 -17.50 9.12 -7.06
CA THR A 20 -18.91 8.98 -7.46
C THR A 20 -19.05 9.17 -8.95
N ASP A 21 -19.57 8.17 -9.64
CA ASP A 21 -20.02 8.30 -11.02
C ASP A 21 -21.52 8.65 -11.07
N ALA A 22 -21.87 9.69 -11.82
CA ALA A 22 -23.25 10.14 -12.01
C ALA A 22 -24.06 9.16 -12.87
N ASP A 23 -23.39 8.42 -13.76
CA ASP A 23 -24.02 7.46 -14.67
C ASP A 23 -24.10 6.04 -14.07
N ALA A 24 -23.56 5.86 -12.85
CA ALA A 24 -23.52 4.60 -12.10
C ALA A 24 -22.79 3.46 -12.83
N ASN A 25 -21.83 3.78 -13.70
CA ASN A 25 -20.98 2.80 -14.34
C ASN A 25 -19.92 2.28 -13.36
N ILE A 26 -19.33 1.14 -13.71
CA ILE A 26 -18.19 0.60 -12.96
C ILE A 26 -16.96 1.43 -13.31
N LEU A 27 -16.39 2.10 -12.32
CA LEU A 27 -15.11 2.78 -12.47
C LEU A 27 -13.95 1.78 -12.48
N ILE A 28 -12.97 2.03 -13.34
CA ILE A 28 -11.70 1.30 -13.41
C ILE A 28 -10.51 2.27 -13.32
N ILE A 29 -9.32 1.73 -13.08
CA ILE A 29 -8.07 2.51 -13.00
C ILE A 29 -7.29 2.33 -14.31
N THR A 30 -7.01 3.42 -15.04
CA THR A 30 -6.33 3.34 -16.36
C THR A 30 -4.90 3.90 -16.40
N ASN A 31 -4.53 4.85 -15.54
CA ASN A 31 -3.19 5.49 -15.57
C ASN A 31 -2.50 5.52 -14.19
N LEU A 32 -2.15 4.35 -13.64
CA LEU A 32 -1.42 4.27 -12.38
C LEU A 32 0.07 4.65 -12.56
N SER A 33 0.54 5.67 -11.84
CA SER A 33 1.96 6.06 -11.86
C SER A 33 2.82 5.18 -10.95
N ILE A 34 4.12 5.19 -11.20
CA ILE A 34 5.10 4.63 -10.26
C ILE A 34 5.12 5.53 -9.01
N PRO A 35 5.07 4.97 -7.79
CA PRO A 35 5.20 5.75 -6.57
C PRO A 35 6.59 6.39 -6.41
N THR A 36 6.69 7.48 -5.64
CA THR A 36 7.99 8.09 -5.30
C THR A 36 8.90 7.15 -4.50
N HIS A 37 8.33 6.23 -3.72
CA HIS A 37 9.03 5.17 -2.99
C HIS A 37 8.22 3.88 -3.06
N GLY A 38 8.85 2.76 -3.44
CA GLY A 38 8.22 1.46 -3.55
C GLY A 38 7.59 1.18 -4.92
N THR A 39 6.58 0.33 -4.96
CA THR A 39 5.88 -0.08 -6.19
C THR A 39 4.37 -0.09 -5.98
N ALA A 40 3.62 0.15 -7.05
CA ALA A 40 2.17 0.05 -7.06
C ALA A 40 1.72 -0.75 -8.29
N VAL A 41 0.78 -1.67 -8.08
CA VAL A 41 0.15 -2.45 -9.15
C VAL A 41 -1.36 -2.50 -8.95
N ILE A 42 -2.12 -2.67 -10.03
CA ILE A 42 -3.57 -2.85 -9.95
C ILE A 42 -3.85 -4.35 -9.77
N GLU A 43 -4.53 -4.72 -8.69
CA GLU A 43 -4.95 -6.10 -8.41
C GLU A 43 -6.43 -6.06 -8.01
N ASN A 44 -7.28 -6.77 -8.77
CA ASN A 44 -8.73 -6.83 -8.54
C ASN A 44 -9.42 -5.44 -8.43
N GLY A 45 -9.01 -4.48 -9.27
CA GLY A 45 -9.57 -3.13 -9.29
C GLY A 45 -9.11 -2.22 -8.15
N LYS A 46 -8.19 -2.68 -7.29
CA LYS A 46 -7.57 -1.90 -6.21
C LYS A 46 -6.09 -1.70 -6.45
N VAL A 47 -5.49 -0.71 -5.80
CA VAL A 47 -4.05 -0.49 -5.86
C VAL A 47 -3.37 -1.29 -4.74
N LYS A 48 -2.52 -2.23 -5.12
CA LYS A 48 -1.61 -2.93 -4.21
C LYS A 48 -0.28 -2.17 -4.18
N TYR A 49 -0.01 -1.54 -3.06
CA TYR A 49 1.21 -0.78 -2.81
C TYR A 49 2.19 -1.61 -1.98
N THR A 50 3.42 -1.73 -2.46
CA THR A 50 4.53 -2.37 -1.73
C THR A 50 5.58 -1.30 -1.44
N PRO A 51 5.81 -0.91 -0.18
CA PRO A 51 6.77 0.13 0.15
C PRO A 51 8.22 -0.28 -0.16
N GLU A 52 9.10 0.70 -0.34
CA GLU A 52 10.53 0.49 -0.45
C GLU A 52 11.10 0.06 0.90
N SER A 53 11.82 -1.06 0.92
CA SER A 53 12.39 -1.61 2.16
C SER A 53 13.31 -0.61 2.84
N GLY A 54 13.06 -0.35 4.13
CA GLY A 54 13.86 0.57 4.94
C GLY A 54 13.56 2.06 4.72
N TYR A 55 12.65 2.41 3.81
CA TYR A 55 12.17 3.78 3.68
C TYR A 55 11.12 4.08 4.75
N VAL A 56 11.27 5.23 5.41
CA VAL A 56 10.30 5.78 6.37
C VAL A 56 9.97 7.19 5.92
N GLY A 57 8.69 7.48 5.69
CA GLY A 57 8.28 8.75 5.10
C GLY A 57 6.97 8.61 4.32
N THR A 58 6.78 9.47 3.33
CA THR A 58 5.58 9.50 2.50
C THR A 58 5.89 9.07 1.09
N ALA A 59 5.11 8.13 0.55
CA ALA A 59 5.08 7.85 -0.88
C ALA A 59 3.86 8.50 -1.52
N THR A 60 4.02 9.00 -2.74
CA THR A 60 2.90 9.50 -3.55
C THR A 60 2.87 8.81 -4.89
N PHE A 61 1.67 8.56 -5.40
CA PHE A 61 1.41 8.10 -6.76
C PHE A 61 0.11 8.72 -7.27
N THR A 62 -0.12 8.69 -8.57
CA THR A 62 -1.36 9.17 -9.18
C THR A 62 -2.09 8.05 -9.88
N TYR A 63 -3.41 8.18 -10.01
CA TYR A 63 -4.24 7.32 -10.85
C TYR A 63 -5.25 8.16 -11.64
N THR A 64 -5.84 7.57 -12.67
CA THR A 64 -6.97 8.14 -13.40
C THR A 64 -8.15 7.16 -13.32
N PRO A 65 -9.31 7.58 -12.78
CA PRO A 65 -10.53 6.80 -12.87
C PRO A 65 -11.09 6.90 -14.29
N ASN A 66 -11.70 5.83 -14.78
CA ASN A 66 -12.34 5.76 -16.09
C ASN A 66 -13.65 4.97 -15.95
N ASP A 67 -14.73 5.48 -16.57
CA ASP A 67 -16.09 4.93 -16.52
C ASP A 67 -16.41 3.93 -17.65
N GLY A 68 -15.40 3.55 -18.42
CA GLY A 68 -15.52 2.74 -19.63
C GLY A 68 -15.64 3.56 -20.93
N TYR A 69 -15.79 4.88 -20.84
CA TYR A 69 -15.94 5.78 -21.99
C TYR A 69 -14.84 6.83 -22.04
N ILE A 70 -14.64 7.58 -20.94
CA ILE A 70 -13.68 8.68 -20.86
C ILE A 70 -12.87 8.63 -19.56
N ASP A 71 -11.62 9.08 -19.67
CA ASP A 71 -10.77 9.28 -18.51
C ASP A 71 -11.29 10.49 -17.70
N GLY A 72 -11.39 10.29 -16.38
CA GLY A 72 -11.65 11.34 -15.42
C GLY A 72 -10.41 12.17 -15.09
N ASN A 73 -10.49 12.93 -14.00
CA ASN A 73 -9.35 13.73 -13.54
C ASN A 73 -8.25 12.85 -12.95
N VAL A 74 -7.00 13.24 -13.17
CA VAL A 74 -5.86 12.63 -12.48
C VAL A 74 -5.94 12.94 -10.99
N THR A 75 -5.93 11.89 -10.16
CA THR A 75 -6.02 11.99 -8.70
C THR A 75 -4.70 11.54 -8.06
N THR A 76 -4.21 12.32 -7.10
CA THR A 76 -3.00 12.01 -6.32
C THR A 76 -3.37 11.28 -5.03
N VAL A 77 -2.68 10.17 -4.77
CA VAL A 77 -2.77 9.39 -3.55
C VAL A 77 -1.47 9.53 -2.75
N THR A 78 -1.60 9.74 -1.45
CA THR A 78 -0.49 9.83 -0.51
C THR A 78 -0.57 8.68 0.49
N VAL A 79 0.51 7.92 0.61
CA VAL A 79 0.66 6.80 1.55
C VAL A 79 1.72 7.16 2.57
N ALA A 80 1.38 7.12 3.87
CA ALA A 80 2.32 7.27 4.96
C ALA A 80 2.93 5.91 5.32
N ILE A 81 4.26 5.82 5.34
CA ILE A 81 5.02 4.62 5.65
C ILE A 81 5.67 4.83 7.00
N THR A 82 5.22 4.05 7.98
CA THR A 82 5.71 4.08 9.35
C THR A 82 6.40 2.77 9.69
N ILE A 83 7.30 2.82 10.67
CA ILE A 83 7.86 1.60 11.24
C ILE A 83 6.77 0.96 12.10
N THR A 84 6.28 -0.20 11.71
CA THR A 84 5.55 -1.09 12.62
C THR A 84 6.58 -1.91 13.39
N PRO A 85 6.72 -1.74 14.72
CA PRO A 85 7.59 -2.62 15.49
C PRO A 85 7.07 -4.06 15.35
N SER A 86 7.89 -4.94 14.79
CA SER A 86 7.61 -6.38 14.83
C SER A 86 7.56 -6.80 16.31
N THR A 87 6.39 -7.24 16.79
CA THR A 87 6.33 -7.97 18.05
C THR A 87 7.14 -9.25 17.86
N TYR A 88 8.36 -9.29 18.39
CA TYR A 88 9.06 -10.55 18.57
C TYR A 88 8.17 -11.42 19.46
N ASP A 89 7.52 -12.43 18.90
CA ASP A 89 7.06 -13.56 19.68
C ASP A 89 8.29 -14.44 19.95
N ASN A 90 9.08 -14.06 20.96
CA ASN A 90 10.10 -14.95 21.51
C ASN A 90 9.45 -15.95 22.47
N ALA A 91 8.58 -16.81 21.95
CA ALA A 91 8.16 -18.03 22.65
C ALA A 91 9.03 -19.20 22.20
N ASN A 92 10.32 -19.17 22.52
CA ASN A 92 11.12 -20.37 22.80
C ASN A 92 12.49 -20.00 23.38
N TYR A 93 12.48 -19.49 24.62
CA TYR A 93 13.51 -19.85 25.58
C TYR A 93 12.84 -20.80 26.56
N ASP A 94 12.85 -22.10 26.24
CA ASP A 94 12.76 -23.12 27.27
C ASP A 94 14.19 -23.42 27.72
N GLU A 95 14.61 -22.67 28.72
CA GLU A 95 15.75 -22.98 29.57
C GLU A 95 15.34 -24.18 30.44
N ASP A 96 15.58 -25.42 30.01
CA ASP A 96 15.77 -26.54 30.94
C ASP A 96 16.31 -27.79 30.21
N SER A 97 17.62 -28.01 30.30
CA SER A 97 18.19 -29.29 30.75
C SER A 97 19.73 -29.22 30.71
N TYR A 98 20.32 -28.78 31.81
CA TYR A 98 21.60 -29.31 32.27
C TYR A 98 21.37 -29.88 33.67
N GLU A 99 20.97 -31.15 33.73
CA GLU A 99 21.27 -32.01 34.90
C GLU A 99 22.38 -32.99 34.52
#